data_AF-A0A0P7BX79-F1
#
_entry.id   AF-A0A0P7BX79-F1
#
_cell.length_a   1.000
_cell.length_b   1.000
_cell.length_c   1.000
_cell.angle_alpha   90.00
_cell.angle_beta   90.00
_cell.angle_gamma   90.00
#
_symmetry.space_group_name_H-M   'P 1'
#
loop_
_entity.id
_entity.type
_entity.pdbx_description
1 polymer ?
#
loop_
_entity_poly.entity_id
_entity_poly.type
_entity_poly.pdbx_seq_one_letter_code
_entity_poly.pdbx_strand_id
1 'polypeptide(L)'
;MTPAATMHVTISGVYSEYEVPATDERWNGWAVPGFTASQVRQLAAETAALAATVPADEIDTITISDDGTVVVHSGQGASTAVVEPAPDGLYYIGAYEWAWEIVGPPLAHPRS
;
A
#
# COMPACT_ATOMS: atom_id res chain seq x y z
N MET A 1 17.44 -18.00 -13.24
CA MET A 1 16.38 -17.52 -12.34
C MET A 1 15.68 -16.41 -13.10
N THR A 2 14.47 -16.67 -13.60
CA THR A 2 13.67 -15.65 -14.30
C THR A 2 13.32 -14.56 -13.28
N PRO A 3 13.43 -13.27 -13.60
CA PRO A 3 12.96 -12.23 -12.70
C PRO A 3 11.48 -12.50 -12.38
N ALA A 4 11.11 -12.41 -11.10
CA ALA A 4 9.72 -12.48 -10.70
C ALA A 4 8.96 -11.34 -11.40
N ALA A 5 7.77 -11.63 -11.92
CA ALA A 5 6.94 -10.59 -12.53
C ALA A 5 6.55 -9.56 -11.46
N THR A 6 6.55 -8.28 -11.83
CA THR A 6 6.16 -7.17 -10.96
C THR A 6 4.94 -6.43 -11.55
N MET A 7 4.26 -5.67 -10.70
CA MET A 7 3.19 -4.75 -11.08
C MET A 7 3.33 -3.44 -10.29
N HIS A 8 2.77 -2.35 -10.82
CA HIS A 8 2.71 -1.07 -10.12
C HIS A 8 1.35 -0.88 -9.46
N VAL A 9 1.34 -0.40 -8.21
CA VAL A 9 0.11 -0.11 -7.47
C VAL A 9 0.12 1.29 -6.85
N THR A 10 -1.05 1.90 -6.70
CA THR A 10 -1.27 3.18 -6.01
C THR A 10 -2.65 3.20 -5.35
N ILE A 11 -2.94 4.21 -4.54
CA ILE A 11 -4.31 4.53 -4.08
C ILE A 11 -4.70 5.82 -4.78
N SER A 12 -5.45 5.70 -5.87
CA SER A 12 -5.99 6.81 -6.67
C SER A 12 -4.99 7.95 -6.96
N GLY A 13 -3.70 7.63 -7.11
CA GLY A 13 -2.62 8.60 -7.32
C GLY A 13 -2.30 9.51 -6.12
N VAL A 14 -2.89 9.25 -4.95
CA VAL A 14 -2.64 9.99 -3.70
C VAL A 14 -1.25 9.69 -3.15
N TYR A 15 -0.86 8.42 -3.23
CA TYR A 15 0.46 7.93 -2.83
C TYR A 15 1.32 7.63 -4.04
N SER A 16 2.62 7.45 -3.80
CA SER A 16 3.54 7.03 -4.86
C SER A 16 3.07 5.73 -5.51
N GLU A 17 3.52 5.51 -6.74
CA GLU A 17 3.40 4.20 -7.37
C GLU A 17 4.45 3.25 -6.80
N TYR A 18 4.02 2.08 -6.35
CA TYR A 18 4.89 1.06 -5.77
C TYR A 18 5.02 -0.11 -6.75
N GLU A 19 6.24 -0.42 -7.16
CA GLU A 19 6.54 -1.67 -7.88
C GLU A 19 6.58 -2.84 -6.88
N VAL A 20 5.62 -3.75 -6.97
CA VAL A 20 5.46 -4.89 -6.06
C VAL A 20 5.45 -6.20 -6.84
N PRO A 21 5.71 -7.36 -6.18
CA PRO A 21 5.50 -8.65 -6.82
C PRO A 21 4.09 -8.76 -7.40
N ALA A 22 3.99 -9.26 -8.64
CA ALA A 22 2.71 -9.44 -9.28
C ALA A 22 1.86 -10.47 -8.52
N THR A 23 0.59 -10.15 -8.28
CA THR A 23 -0.37 -11.06 -7.65
C THR A 23 -1.71 -10.99 -8.39
N ASP A 24 -2.40 -12.13 -8.45
CA ASP A 24 -3.78 -12.24 -8.93
C ASP A 24 -4.81 -12.08 -7.81
N GLU A 25 -4.36 -11.93 -6.56
CA GLU A 25 -5.25 -11.78 -5.42
C GLU A 25 -5.98 -10.44 -5.44
N ARG A 26 -7.29 -10.49 -5.22
CA ARG A 26 -8.18 -9.33 -5.29
C ARG A 26 -9.15 -9.28 -4.12
N TRP A 27 -9.48 -8.06 -3.70
CA TRP A 27 -10.56 -7.75 -2.77
C TRP A 27 -11.45 -6.67 -3.38
N ASN A 28 -12.75 -6.97 -3.57
CA ASN A 28 -13.69 -6.05 -4.23
C ASN A 28 -13.21 -5.50 -5.59
N GLY A 29 -12.34 -6.25 -6.29
CA GLY A 29 -11.73 -5.84 -7.56
C GLY A 29 -10.39 -5.10 -7.43
N TRP A 30 -10.01 -4.68 -6.23
CA TRP A 30 -8.72 -4.04 -5.92
C TRP A 30 -7.62 -5.07 -5.70
N ALA A 31 -6.37 -4.68 -5.95
CA ALA A 31 -5.21 -5.53 -5.69
C ALA A 31 -4.99 -5.75 -4.20
N VAL A 32 -4.37 -6.87 -3.84
CA VAL A 32 -3.86 -7.13 -2.49
C VAL A 32 -2.33 -7.24 -2.55
N PRO A 33 -1.61 -6.10 -2.66
CA PRO A 33 -0.17 -6.10 -2.88
C PRO A 33 0.61 -6.39 -1.58
N GLY A 34 1.72 -7.13 -1.73
CA GLY A 34 2.73 -7.29 -0.68
C GLY A 34 3.86 -6.28 -0.84
N PHE A 35 4.17 -5.54 0.22
CA PHE A 35 5.19 -4.49 0.24
C PHE A 35 6.46 -4.94 0.96
N THR A 36 7.62 -4.52 0.46
CA THR A 36 8.89 -4.66 1.19
C THR A 36 8.96 -3.69 2.37
N ALA A 37 9.79 -4.00 3.37
CA ALA A 37 9.98 -3.11 4.54
C ALA A 37 10.40 -1.67 4.16
N SER A 38 11.17 -1.48 3.08
CA SER A 38 11.52 -0.15 2.58
C SER A 38 10.31 0.59 2.00
N GLN A 39 9.43 -0.11 1.28
CA GLN A 39 8.21 0.47 0.74
C GLN A 39 7.22 0.82 1.85
N VAL A 40 7.12 -0.01 2.89
CA VAL A 40 6.30 0.32 4.07
C VAL A 40 6.80 1.58 4.76
N ARG A 41 8.12 1.79 4.90
CA ARG A 41 8.67 3.03 5.47
C ARG A 41 8.32 4.25 4.62
N GLN A 42 8.36 4.11 3.31
CA GLN A 42 7.97 5.19 2.40
C GLN A 42 6.48 5.50 2.52
N LEU A 43 5.62 4.47 2.48
CA LEU A 43 4.18 4.63 2.64
C LEU A 43 3.80 5.22 4.00
N ALA A 44 4.53 4.86 5.07
CA ALA A 44 4.36 5.47 6.39
C ALA A 44 4.69 6.97 6.38
N ALA A 45 5.75 7.38 5.69
CA ALA A 45 6.07 8.80 5.54
C ALA A 45 5.01 9.54 4.70
N GLU A 46 4.49 8.92 3.64
CA GLU A 46 3.47 9.51 2.77
C GLU A 46 2.12 9.68 3.50
N THR A 47 1.67 8.64 4.21
CA THR A 47 0.44 8.70 5.03
C THR A 47 0.56 9.73 6.16
N ALA A 48 1.72 9.81 6.84
CA ALA A 48 1.96 10.82 7.86
C ALA A 48 1.98 12.25 7.29
N ALA A 49 2.57 12.45 6.10
CA ALA A 49 2.56 13.74 5.42
C ALA A 49 1.15 14.16 5.00
N LEU A 50 0.34 13.24 4.49
CA LEU A 50 -1.05 13.51 4.13
C LEU A 50 -1.89 13.81 5.38
N ALA A 51 -1.71 13.06 6.47
CA ALA A 51 -2.42 13.25 7.74
C ALA A 51 -2.21 14.65 8.33
N ALA A 52 -1.08 15.29 8.05
CA ALA A 52 -0.83 16.67 8.46
C ALA A 52 -1.68 17.72 7.70
N THR A 53 -2.36 17.32 6.63
CA THR A 53 -3.14 18.20 5.75
C THR A 53 -4.66 18.02 5.88
N VAL A 54 -5.10 16.98 6.57
CA VAL A 54 -6.51 16.60 6.74
C VAL A 54 -6.86 16.42 8.23
N PRO A 55 -8.15 16.46 8.62
CA PRO A 55 -8.60 16.01 9.92
C PRO A 55 -8.06 14.63 10.31
N ALA A 56 -7.80 14.44 11.61
CA ALA A 56 -7.17 13.22 12.13
C ALA A 56 -7.99 11.94 11.95
N ASP A 57 -9.29 12.07 11.66
CA ASP A 57 -10.24 10.96 11.46
C ASP A 57 -10.53 10.66 9.98
N GLU A 58 -9.83 11.32 9.06
CA GLU A 58 -10.12 11.21 7.62
C GLU A 58 -9.35 10.08 6.94
N ILE A 59 -8.11 9.81 7.35
CA ILE A 59 -7.24 8.84 6.70
C ILE A 59 -6.57 7.89 7.69
N ASP A 60 -6.23 6.72 7.21
CA ASP A 60 -5.42 5.77 7.94
C ASP A 60 -3.94 6.18 7.89
N THR A 61 -3.21 5.88 8.97
CA THR A 61 -1.76 6.17 9.08
C THR A 61 -0.98 4.94 9.48
N ILE A 62 0.32 4.95 9.21
CA ILE A 62 1.22 3.85 9.56
C ILE A 62 2.30 4.36 10.50
N THR A 63 2.50 3.66 11.61
CA THR A 63 3.66 3.85 12.48
C THR A 63 4.55 2.61 12.47
N ILE A 64 5.85 2.82 12.55
CA ILE A 64 6.83 1.74 12.65
C ILE A 64 7.61 1.96 13.94
N SER A 65 7.54 0.99 14.85
CA SER A 65 8.27 1.01 16.12
C SER A 65 9.77 0.73 15.93
N ASP A 66 10.58 1.02 16.94
CA ASP A 66 12.04 0.80 16.91
C ASP A 66 12.44 -0.67 16.68
N ASP A 67 11.58 -1.61 17.11
CA ASP A 67 11.74 -3.05 16.89
C ASP A 67 11.28 -3.52 15.49
N GLY A 68 10.80 -2.60 14.65
CA GLY A 68 10.30 -2.87 13.32
C GLY A 68 8.82 -3.25 13.25
N THR A 69 8.09 -3.23 14.37
CA THR A 69 6.65 -3.50 14.38
C THR A 69 5.90 -2.46 13.55
N VAL A 70 5.13 -2.90 12.55
CA VAL A 70 4.29 -2.04 11.71
C VAL A 70 2.87 -2.04 12.26
N VAL A 71 2.33 -0.85 12.49
CA VAL A 71 0.95 -0.66 12.98
C VAL A 71 0.22 0.29 12.05
N VAL A 72 -0.93 -0.16 11.54
CA VAL A 72 -1.89 0.67 10.81
C VAL A 72 -2.89 1.22 11.84
N HIS A 73 -3.13 2.52 11.81
CA HIS A 73 -4.11 3.21 12.65
C HIS A 73 -5.24 3.67 11.75
N SER A 74 -6.47 3.26 12.05
CA SER A 74 -7.61 3.73 11.28
C SER A 74 -7.94 5.18 11.62
N GLY A 75 -8.12 6.01 10.59
CA GLY A 75 -8.71 7.34 10.76
C GLY A 75 -10.18 7.23 11.17
N GLN A 76 -10.88 6.25 10.62
CA GLN A 76 -12.31 6.06 10.83
C GLN A 76 -12.59 5.02 11.92
N GLY A 77 -12.57 5.49 13.16
CA GLY A 77 -12.87 4.68 14.33
C GLY A 77 -11.59 4.11 14.92
N ALA A 78 -11.24 4.62 16.11
CA ALA A 78 -9.98 4.48 16.84
C ALA A 78 -9.51 3.02 17.06
N SER A 79 -9.17 2.35 15.96
CA SER A 79 -8.76 0.97 15.86
C SER A 79 -7.37 0.92 15.27
N THR A 80 -6.60 -0.09 15.69
CA THR A 80 -5.25 -0.30 15.21
C THR A 80 -5.06 -1.76 14.85
N ALA A 81 -4.26 -2.01 13.83
CA ALA A 81 -3.91 -3.35 13.37
C ALA A 81 -2.40 -3.47 13.27
N VAL A 82 -1.84 -4.49 13.94
CA VAL A 82 -0.44 -4.87 13.77
C VAL A 82 -0.33 -5.67 12.47
N VAL A 83 0.58 -5.27 11.59
CA VAL A 83 0.86 -5.98 10.33
C VAL A 83 2.23 -6.63 10.44
N GLU A 84 2.23 -7.95 10.60
CA GLU A 84 3.45 -8.76 10.58
C GLU A 84 3.85 -9.08 9.13
N PRO A 85 5.15 -9.26 8.84
CA PRO A 85 5.57 -9.78 7.55
C PRO A 85 5.06 -11.22 7.38
N ALA A 86 4.52 -11.52 6.21
CA ALA A 86 4.13 -12.87 5.85
C ALA A 86 5.37 -13.76 5.62
N PRO A 87 5.22 -15.09 5.44
CA PRO A 87 6.35 -16.00 5.22
C PRO A 87 7.25 -15.67 4.01
N ASP A 88 6.75 -14.87 3.07
CA ASP A 88 7.49 -14.33 1.92
C ASP A 88 8.31 -13.07 2.24
N GLY A 89 8.20 -12.56 3.47
CA GLY A 89 8.87 -11.34 3.94
C GLY A 89 8.17 -10.04 3.56
N LEU A 90 6.96 -10.10 2.98
CA LEU A 90 6.18 -8.95 2.54
C LEU A 90 5.13 -8.56 3.57
N TYR A 91 4.81 -7.27 3.60
CA TYR A 91 3.77 -6.68 4.43
C TYR A 91 2.55 -6.37 3.58
N TYR A 92 1.41 -6.95 3.95
CA TYR A 92 0.14 -6.77 3.23
C TYR A 92 -0.65 -5.59 3.81
N ILE A 93 -0.14 -4.39 3.60
CA ILE A 93 -0.68 -3.14 4.17
C ILE A 93 -2.04 -2.80 3.56
N GLY A 94 -3.06 -2.63 4.41
CA GLY A 94 -4.42 -2.35 3.97
C GLY A 94 -5.06 -3.49 3.18
N ALA A 95 -4.54 -4.71 3.28
CA ALA A 95 -5.12 -5.87 2.62
C ALA A 95 -6.57 -6.06 3.06
N TYR A 96 -7.45 -6.20 2.08
CA TYR A 96 -8.91 -6.32 2.26
C TYR A 96 -9.59 -5.10 2.91
N GLU A 97 -8.92 -3.95 2.95
CA GLU A 97 -9.46 -2.71 3.53
C GLU A 97 -9.24 -1.51 2.60
N TRP A 98 -8.09 -1.44 1.92
CA TRP A 98 -7.71 -0.32 1.07
C TRP A 98 -7.89 -0.65 -0.42
N ALA A 99 -8.26 0.37 -1.19
CA ALA A 99 -8.52 0.27 -2.62
C ALA A 99 -7.22 0.42 -3.46
N TRP A 100 -6.32 -0.55 -3.37
CA TRP A 100 -5.09 -0.55 -4.18
C TRP A 100 -5.41 -0.78 -5.67
N GLU A 101 -5.13 0.23 -6.49
CA GLU A 101 -5.32 0.21 -7.94
C GLU A 101 -4.05 -0.31 -8.62
N ILE A 102 -4.21 -1.18 -9.63
CA ILE A 102 -3.09 -1.54 -10.50
C ILE A 102 -2.92 -0.43 -11.53
N VAL A 103 -1.73 0.16 -11.57
CA VAL A 103 -1.37 1.13 -12.60
C VAL A 103 -1.17 0.35 -13.90
N GLY A 104 -2.12 0.50 -14.83
CA GLY A 104 -1.99 -0.07 -16.16
C GLY A 104 -0.80 0.54 -16.92
N PRO A 105 -0.26 -0.13 -17.95
CA PRO A 105 0.60 0.56 -18.90
C PRO A 105 -0.17 1.78 -19.43
N PRO A 106 0.49 2.95 -19.64
CA PRO A 106 -0.18 4.11 -20.19
C PRO A 106 -0.92 3.68 -21.45
N LEU A 107 -2.21 4.01 -21.52
CA LEU A 107 -3.05 3.70 -22.69
C LEU A 107 -2.30 4.18 -23.92
N ALA A 108 -1.83 3.26 -24.75
CA ALA A 108 -1.30 3.59 -26.05
C ALA A 108 -2.47 4.15 -26.85
N HIS A 109 -2.62 5.48 -26.87
CA HIS A 109 -3.56 6.13 -27.76
C HIS A 109 -3.20 5.70 -29.19
N PRO A 110 -4.11 5.06 -29.95
CA PRO A 110 -3.85 4.86 -31.37
C PRO A 110 -3.71 6.25 -31.99
N ARG A 111 -2.57 6.52 -32.63
CA ARG A 111 -2.43 7.70 -33.49
C ARG A 111 -3.50 7.57 -34.58
N SER A 112 -4.50 8.45 -34.51
CA SER A 112 -5.42 8.70 -35.62
C SER A 112 -4.68 9.39 -36.76
#